data_AF-A0A9P1D4Y7-F1
#
_entry.id   AF-A0A9P1D4Y7-F1
#
_cell.length_a   1.000
_cell.length_b   1.000
_cell.length_c   1.000
_cell.angle_alpha   90.00
_cell.angle_beta   90.00
_cell.angle_gamma   90.00
#
_symmetry.space_group_name_H-M   'P 1'
#
loop_
_entity.id
_entity.type
_entity.pdbx_description
1 polymer ?
#
loop_
_entity_poly.entity_id
_entity_poly.type
_entity_poly.pdbx_seq_one_letter_code
_entity_poly.pdbx_strand_id
1 'polypeptide(L)'
;MNRETGQIEKVNPDIVLFGVKIVLWVHRSALSDRSINSFSKNRHYQHPALTRRCQVEHGERQEFWLCPSAPLPQSRESPAAKEYRLQLRARFLLSTGHSKEQVADELEQALGWVTQSQMDVPPYVAEYNLRMLSLGIEPFRPASLLRNYAKDSRTPKASTWNVHKQCHGVRSQTLLRVDRTAATLVCLPASDVLMTSCNTCEIWTSRTIKDPRAFLLNNFYPDGNTSIALHQHDFWSAILSLGAPRVFTVDGDPVLLNDGDVIVIGTQRHSVPKMPEVKDGRVSVAIFWYPESRGPMCDRCGADAPLQESRDGLSYCQACWRDWQEEDHSDDAMLQVALQLSILEQ
;
A
#
# COMPACT_ATOMS: atom_id res chain seq x y z
N MET A 1 -24.83 24.64 11.42
CA MET A 1 -26.13 24.95 10.79
C MET A 1 -26.78 26.02 11.64
N ASN A 2 -26.69 27.28 11.22
CA ASN A 2 -27.32 28.40 11.92
C ASN A 2 -28.78 28.49 11.44
N ARG A 3 -29.75 28.57 12.37
CA ARG A 3 -31.17 28.30 12.09
C ARG A 3 -31.94 29.47 11.48
N GLU A 4 -31.30 30.61 11.18
CA GLU A 4 -32.06 31.83 10.86
C GLU A 4 -31.80 32.48 9.50
N THR A 5 -30.82 32.04 8.68
CA THR A 5 -30.52 32.75 7.42
C THR A 5 -30.58 31.93 6.14
N GLY A 6 -30.70 30.60 6.18
CA GLY A 6 -30.89 29.78 4.97
C GLY A 6 -29.84 29.95 3.87
N GLN A 7 -28.73 30.65 4.14
CA GLN A 7 -27.65 30.88 3.20
C GLN A 7 -26.51 29.89 3.49
N ILE A 8 -26.11 29.18 2.44
CA ILE A 8 -24.91 28.36 2.43
C ILE A 8 -23.74 29.32 2.25
N GLU A 9 -23.00 29.61 3.31
CA GLU A 9 -21.71 30.26 3.19
C GLU A 9 -20.79 29.38 2.33
N LYS A 10 -20.31 29.95 1.22
CA LYS A 10 -19.27 29.34 0.40
C LYS A 10 -18.00 29.22 1.24
N VAL A 11 -17.66 28.00 1.61
CA VAL A 11 -16.36 27.68 2.19
C VAL A 11 -15.30 27.76 1.09
N ASN A 12 -14.21 28.45 1.42
CA ASN A 12 -13.02 28.72 0.61
C ASN A 12 -12.49 27.47 -0.14
N PRO A 13 -12.24 27.51 -1.47
CA PRO A 13 -11.86 26.32 -2.25
C PRO A 13 -10.40 25.85 -2.13
N ASP A 14 -9.55 26.49 -1.32
CA ASP A 14 -8.09 26.29 -1.38
C ASP A 14 -7.52 25.23 -0.43
N ILE A 15 -8.21 24.10 -0.21
CA ILE A 15 -7.58 22.89 0.33
C ILE A 15 -7.95 21.70 -0.57
N VAL A 16 -7.18 21.55 -1.66
CA VAL A 16 -7.19 20.36 -2.49
C VAL A 16 -6.35 19.28 -1.79
N LEU A 17 -6.99 18.48 -0.93
CA LEU A 17 -6.46 17.18 -0.57
C LEU A 17 -6.81 16.21 -1.69
N PHE A 18 -5.77 15.71 -2.37
CA PHE A 18 -5.81 14.80 -3.53
C PHE A 18 -6.93 13.75 -3.44
N GLY A 19 -7.93 13.91 -4.30
CA GLY A 19 -9.10 13.05 -4.36
C GLY A 19 -8.81 11.72 -5.07
N VAL A 20 -8.55 10.67 -4.30
CA VAL A 20 -8.73 9.29 -4.78
C VAL A 20 -10.20 8.92 -4.59
N LYS A 21 -10.96 8.85 -5.69
CA LYS A 21 -12.35 8.38 -5.67
C LYS A 21 -12.36 6.85 -5.63
N ILE A 22 -12.26 6.27 -4.44
CA ILE A 22 -12.45 4.83 -4.25
C ILE A 22 -13.94 4.51 -4.41
N VAL A 23 -14.33 3.88 -5.53
CA VAL A 23 -15.68 3.36 -5.72
C VAL A 23 -15.78 2.00 -5.03
N LEU A 24 -16.29 2.00 -3.81
CA LEU A 24 -16.58 0.79 -3.05
C LEU A 24 -17.91 0.18 -3.50
N TRP A 25 -17.85 -1.01 -4.10
CA TRP A 25 -19.04 -1.83 -4.38
C TRP A 25 -19.34 -2.71 -3.17
N VAL A 26 -20.33 -2.31 -2.37
CA VAL A 26 -20.82 -3.11 -1.23
C VAL A 26 -22.06 -3.89 -1.68
N HIS A 27 -21.90 -5.18 -1.93
CA HIS A 27 -23.05 -6.06 -2.18
C HIS A 27 -23.76 -6.36 -0.85
N ARG A 28 -24.99 -5.86 -0.67
CA ARG A 28 -25.85 -6.30 0.45
C ARG A 28 -26.34 -7.72 0.17
N SER A 29 -25.69 -8.73 0.75
CA SER A 29 -26.28 -10.06 0.90
C SER A 29 -26.98 -10.14 2.25
N ALA A 30 -28.27 -10.46 2.24
CA ALA A 30 -29.03 -10.80 3.44
C ALA A 30 -28.44 -12.09 4.05
N LEU A 31 -27.84 -11.98 5.23
CA LEU A 31 -27.36 -13.14 6.00
C LEU A 31 -27.98 -13.06 7.40
N SER A 32 -28.70 -14.12 7.75
CA SER A 32 -29.36 -14.34 9.04
C SER A 32 -28.35 -14.46 10.18
N ASP A 33 -28.71 -13.94 11.35
CA ASP A 33 -27.99 -14.04 12.63
C ASP A 33 -27.79 -15.51 13.07
N ARG A 34 -26.78 -16.18 12.52
CA ARG A 34 -26.19 -17.37 13.14
C ARG A 34 -24.87 -16.98 13.79
N SER A 35 -24.80 -17.18 15.11
CA SER A 35 -23.64 -16.93 15.95
C SER A 35 -22.38 -17.65 15.42
N ILE A 36 -21.35 -16.86 15.10
CA ILE A 36 -20.03 -17.34 14.69
C ILE A 36 -19.24 -17.64 15.97
N ASN A 37 -19.47 -18.81 16.57
CA ASN A 37 -18.76 -19.29 17.77
C ASN A 37 -18.04 -20.63 17.51
N SER A 38 -17.29 -20.74 16.41
CA SER A 38 -16.47 -21.94 16.16
C SER A 38 -15.13 -21.67 15.46
N PHE A 39 -14.40 -20.64 15.90
CA PHE A 39 -12.97 -20.50 15.59
C PHE A 39 -12.10 -21.24 16.62
N SER A 40 -12.31 -22.54 16.86
CA SER A 40 -11.44 -23.30 17.77
C SER A 40 -11.45 -24.81 17.56
N LYS A 41 -11.18 -25.27 16.33
CA LYS A 41 -10.59 -26.61 16.15
C LYS A 41 -9.45 -26.50 15.15
N ASN A 42 -8.23 -26.31 15.67
CA ASN A 42 -6.97 -26.55 14.96
C ASN A 42 -6.89 -28.05 14.61
N ARG A 43 -7.68 -28.50 13.63
CA ARG A 43 -7.28 -29.67 12.85
C ARG A 43 -6.15 -29.18 11.96
N HIS A 44 -5.01 -29.86 12.01
CA HIS A 44 -4.03 -29.76 10.93
C HIS A 44 -4.78 -30.05 9.63
N TYR A 45 -5.16 -29.00 8.91
CA TYR A 45 -5.72 -29.11 7.58
C TYR A 45 -4.59 -29.64 6.69
N GLN A 46 -4.44 -30.97 6.67
CA GLN A 46 -3.80 -31.65 5.56
C GLN A 46 -4.79 -31.55 4.41
N HIS A 47 -4.81 -30.39 3.74
CA HIS A 47 -5.50 -30.27 2.48
C HIS A 47 -4.73 -31.17 1.50
N PRO A 48 -5.33 -32.27 0.97
CA PRO A 48 -4.76 -32.91 -0.21
C PRO A 48 -4.60 -31.81 -1.25
N ALA A 49 -3.47 -31.81 -1.96
CA ALA A 49 -3.06 -30.81 -2.94
C ALA A 49 -4.29 -30.14 -3.55
N LEU A 50 -4.51 -28.87 -3.20
CA LEU A 50 -5.69 -28.15 -3.62
C LEU A 50 -5.57 -27.94 -5.14
N THR A 51 -6.14 -28.86 -5.91
CA THR A 51 -6.40 -28.65 -7.34
C THR A 51 -7.41 -27.50 -7.41
N ARG A 52 -6.93 -26.29 -7.66
CA ARG A 52 -7.75 -25.07 -7.62
C ARG A 52 -7.97 -24.58 -9.04
N ARG A 53 -9.23 -24.58 -9.45
CA ARG A 53 -9.71 -23.99 -10.70
C ARG A 53 -9.98 -22.51 -10.48
N CYS A 54 -9.25 -21.62 -11.14
CA CYS A 54 -9.63 -20.23 -11.45
C CYS A 54 -8.48 -19.61 -12.26
N GLN A 55 -8.66 -18.78 -13.29
CA GLN A 55 -9.78 -17.92 -13.71
C GLN A 55 -9.82 -17.87 -15.25
N VAL A 56 -10.89 -17.32 -15.80
CA VAL A 56 -11.13 -17.14 -17.23
C VAL A 56 -10.70 -15.74 -17.65
N GLU A 57 -9.57 -15.60 -18.32
CA GLU A 57 -9.29 -14.43 -19.16
C GLU A 57 -9.77 -14.76 -20.59
N HIS A 58 -10.52 -13.86 -21.22
CA HIS A 58 -10.97 -13.99 -22.61
C HIS A 58 -11.91 -15.18 -22.93
N GLY A 59 -12.56 -15.76 -21.92
CA GLY A 59 -13.49 -16.88 -22.13
C GLY A 59 -12.84 -18.26 -22.05
N GLU A 60 -11.51 -18.35 -22.00
CA GLU A 60 -10.78 -19.62 -21.87
C GLU A 60 -10.54 -20.00 -20.42
N ARG A 61 -10.87 -21.25 -20.08
CA ARG A 61 -10.70 -21.79 -18.73
C ARG A 61 -9.30 -22.39 -18.60
N GLN A 62 -8.42 -21.73 -17.86
CA GLN A 62 -7.13 -22.30 -17.50
C GLN A 62 -7.19 -23.01 -16.14
N GLU A 63 -6.56 -24.20 -16.06
CA GLU A 63 -6.43 -24.97 -14.83
C GLU A 63 -4.99 -24.86 -14.30
N PHE A 64 -4.86 -24.43 -13.05
CA PHE A 64 -3.57 -24.28 -12.39
C PHE A 64 -3.44 -25.23 -11.20
N TRP A 65 -2.28 -25.85 -11.07
CA TRP A 65 -1.95 -26.70 -9.94
C TRP A 65 -1.21 -25.86 -8.89
N LEU A 66 -1.94 -25.40 -7.88
CA LEU A 66 -1.40 -24.57 -6.81
C LEU A 66 -1.18 -25.41 -5.55
N CYS A 67 0.08 -25.74 -5.27
CA CYS A 67 0.45 -26.40 -4.02
C CYS A 67 0.85 -25.36 -2.96
N PRO A 68 0.47 -25.50 -1.68
CA PRO A 68 1.00 -24.65 -0.61
C PRO A 68 2.53 -24.68 -0.51
N SER A 69 3.14 -25.82 -0.85
CA SER A 69 4.59 -25.99 -0.94
C SER A 69 5.15 -25.72 -2.33
N ALA A 70 4.32 -25.32 -3.31
CA ALA A 70 4.83 -24.94 -4.61
C ALA A 70 5.83 -23.79 -4.38
N PRO A 71 7.06 -23.92 -4.89
CA PRO A 71 7.92 -22.76 -4.97
C PRO A 71 7.14 -21.67 -5.70
N LEU A 72 7.45 -20.42 -5.41
CA LEU A 72 6.97 -19.36 -6.28
C LEU A 72 7.28 -19.73 -7.72
N PRO A 73 6.47 -19.27 -8.70
CA PRO A 73 7.03 -19.02 -10.01
C PRO A 73 8.37 -18.34 -9.75
N GLN A 74 9.46 -18.91 -10.25
CA GLN A 74 10.78 -18.29 -10.11
C GLN A 74 10.64 -16.80 -10.42
N SER A 75 11.49 -15.93 -9.87
CA SER A 75 11.46 -14.46 -10.07
C SER A 75 11.54 -13.99 -11.54
N ARG A 76 11.37 -14.89 -12.50
CA ARG A 76 10.93 -14.63 -13.86
C ARG A 76 9.67 -13.79 -13.81
N GLU A 77 9.86 -12.53 -14.18
CA GLU A 77 8.78 -11.66 -14.62
C GLU A 77 7.94 -12.42 -15.66
N SER A 78 6.64 -12.47 -15.45
CA SER A 78 5.74 -13.05 -16.44
C SER A 78 5.77 -12.22 -17.72
N PRO A 79 5.36 -12.79 -18.87
CA PRO A 79 5.28 -12.04 -20.11
C PRO A 79 4.47 -10.75 -19.96
N ALA A 80 3.34 -10.79 -19.23
CA ALA A 80 2.52 -9.62 -18.94
C ALA A 80 3.25 -8.58 -18.08
N ALA A 81 3.98 -9.02 -17.05
CA ALA A 81 4.74 -8.14 -16.18
C ALA A 81 5.93 -7.48 -16.92
N LYS A 82 6.63 -8.25 -17.77
CA LYS A 82 7.70 -7.74 -18.64
C LYS A 82 7.17 -6.72 -19.64
N GLU A 83 6.06 -7.05 -20.31
CA GLU A 83 5.36 -6.16 -21.23
C GLU A 83 4.97 -4.85 -20.53
N TYR A 84 4.30 -4.93 -19.38
CA TYR A 84 3.92 -3.75 -18.60
C TYR A 84 5.14 -2.87 -18.24
N ARG A 85 6.25 -3.47 -17.77
CA ARG A 85 7.49 -2.72 -17.50
C ARG A 85 8.03 -2.01 -18.74
N LEU A 86 8.05 -2.68 -19.89
CA LEU A 86 8.50 -2.09 -21.15
C LEU A 86 7.59 -0.93 -21.58
N GLN A 87 6.27 -1.06 -21.42
CA GLN A 87 5.31 0.00 -21.74
C GLN A 87 5.54 1.26 -20.90
N LEU A 88 5.85 1.11 -19.61
CA LEU A 88 6.18 2.23 -18.73
C LEU A 88 7.46 2.96 -19.19
N ARG A 89 8.51 2.21 -19.54
CA ARG A 89 9.76 2.78 -20.04
C ARG A 89 9.59 3.45 -21.39
N ALA A 90 8.84 2.85 -22.31
CA ALA A 90 8.55 3.45 -23.61
C ALA A 90 7.85 4.80 -23.43
N ARG A 91 6.85 4.86 -22.55
CA ARG A 91 6.14 6.12 -22.25
C ARG A 91 7.06 7.17 -21.64
N PHE A 92 7.97 6.77 -20.76
CA PHE A 92 8.96 7.67 -20.17
C PHE A 92 9.92 8.24 -21.21
N LEU A 93 10.51 7.41 -22.06
CA LEU A 93 11.42 7.86 -23.10
C LEU A 93 10.73 8.79 -24.10
N LEU A 94 9.51 8.46 -24.53
CA LEU A 94 8.69 9.36 -25.36
C LEU A 94 8.42 10.70 -24.66
N SER A 95 8.11 10.67 -23.35
CA SER A 95 7.86 11.91 -22.58
C SER A 95 9.10 12.79 -22.39
N THR A 96 10.29 12.23 -22.53
CA THR A 96 11.57 12.96 -22.46
C THR A 96 12.08 13.42 -23.83
N GLY A 97 11.27 13.25 -24.88
CA GLY A 97 11.57 13.76 -26.23
C GLY A 97 12.24 12.77 -27.18
N HIS A 98 12.38 11.49 -26.79
CA HIS A 98 12.90 10.46 -27.70
C HIS A 98 11.90 10.20 -28.84
N SER A 99 12.42 10.02 -30.05
CA SER A 99 11.64 9.53 -31.20
C SER A 99 11.22 8.08 -31.01
N LYS A 100 10.16 7.64 -31.71
CA LYS A 100 9.67 6.26 -31.61
C LYS A 100 10.73 5.24 -32.03
N GLU A 101 11.57 5.59 -33.00
CA GLU A 101 12.68 4.79 -33.51
C GLU A 101 13.76 4.63 -32.44
N GLN A 102 14.13 5.71 -31.74
CA GLN A 102 15.06 5.64 -30.62
C GLN A 102 14.52 4.77 -29.48
N VAL A 103 13.23 4.91 -29.15
CA VAL A 103 12.59 4.08 -28.11
C VAL A 103 12.54 2.62 -28.51
N ALA A 104 12.23 2.32 -29.78
CA ALA A 104 12.21 0.96 -30.30
C ALA A 104 13.60 0.31 -30.21
N ASP A 105 14.64 1.04 -30.60
CA ASP A 105 16.04 0.59 -30.52
C ASP A 105 16.46 0.37 -29.06
N GLU A 106 16.24 1.35 -28.17
CA GLU A 106 16.64 1.28 -26.75
C GLU A 106 15.96 0.13 -25.99
N LEU A 107 14.70 -0.17 -26.31
CA LEU A 107 13.93 -1.24 -25.64
C LEU A 107 14.00 -2.59 -26.36
N GLU A 108 14.78 -2.68 -27.45
CA GLU A 108 14.86 -3.85 -28.32
C GLU A 108 13.46 -4.34 -28.76
N GLN A 109 12.58 -3.39 -29.12
CA GLN A 109 11.21 -3.65 -29.56
C GLN A 109 10.99 -3.25 -31.02
N ALA A 110 9.96 -3.82 -31.65
CA ALA A 110 9.56 -3.39 -32.98
C ALA A 110 8.94 -1.97 -32.95
N LEU A 111 9.19 -1.16 -33.99
CA LEU A 111 8.61 0.19 -34.10
C LEU A 111 7.07 0.19 -34.01
N GLY A 112 6.43 -0.84 -34.56
CA GLY A 112 4.97 -1.03 -34.48
C GLY A 112 4.49 -1.23 -33.04
N TRP A 113 5.26 -1.91 -32.20
CA TRP A 113 4.95 -2.13 -30.78
C TRP A 113 4.94 -0.80 -30.01
N VAL A 114 5.95 0.06 -30.21
CA VAL A 114 6.02 1.39 -29.56
C VAL A 114 4.83 2.27 -29.93
N THR A 115 4.27 2.10 -31.13
CA THR A 115 3.08 2.84 -31.57
C THR A 115 1.79 2.30 -30.97
N GLN A 116 1.70 0.99 -30.74
CA GLN A 116 0.49 0.33 -30.21
C GLN A 116 0.42 0.32 -28.68
N SER A 117 1.57 0.34 -27.99
CA SER A 117 1.72 0.12 -26.55
C SER A 117 1.11 1.20 -25.63
N GLN A 118 0.39 2.18 -26.16
CA GLN A 118 -0.11 3.32 -25.39
C GLN A 118 -1.40 3.06 -24.56
N MET A 119 -1.95 1.84 -24.53
CA MET A 119 -3.40 1.67 -24.35
C MET A 119 -3.95 1.07 -23.05
N ASP A 120 -3.15 0.49 -22.12
CA ASP A 120 -3.76 -0.26 -20.99
C ASP A 120 -3.44 0.22 -19.57
N VAL A 121 -2.71 1.32 -19.38
CA VAL A 121 -2.40 1.84 -18.04
C VAL A 121 -3.32 3.01 -17.70
N PRO A 122 -4.06 2.97 -16.57
CA PRO A 122 -4.87 4.12 -16.14
C PRO A 122 -4.02 5.40 -16.05
N PRO A 123 -4.53 6.57 -16.50
CA PRO A 123 -3.71 7.79 -16.57
C PRO A 123 -3.01 8.18 -15.27
N TYR A 124 -3.69 8.05 -14.13
CA TYR A 124 -3.11 8.37 -12.81
C TYR A 124 -1.95 7.45 -12.44
N VAL A 125 -2.05 6.15 -12.75
CA VAL A 125 -0.96 5.17 -12.54
C VAL A 125 0.21 5.49 -13.46
N ALA A 126 -0.08 5.84 -14.72
CA ALA A 126 0.95 6.21 -15.67
C ALA A 126 1.71 7.47 -15.24
N GLU A 127 1.01 8.53 -14.82
CA GLU A 127 1.60 9.76 -14.31
C GLU A 127 2.52 9.50 -13.10
N TYR A 128 2.03 8.70 -12.15
CA TYR A 128 2.81 8.26 -11.01
C TYR A 128 4.10 7.51 -11.42
N ASN A 129 3.98 6.51 -12.30
CA ASN A 129 5.12 5.72 -12.75
C ASN A 129 6.15 6.57 -13.51
N LEU A 130 5.70 7.54 -14.31
CA LEU A 130 6.58 8.48 -15.00
C LEU A 130 7.36 9.36 -14.01
N ARG A 131 6.70 9.83 -12.94
CA ARG A 131 7.36 10.57 -11.86
C ARG A 131 8.40 9.70 -11.15
N MET A 132 8.12 8.43 -10.90
CA MET A 132 9.12 7.53 -10.31
C MET A 132 10.35 7.37 -11.21
N LEU A 133 10.13 7.15 -12.51
CA LEU A 133 11.21 6.99 -13.48
C LEU A 133 12.06 8.26 -13.61
N SER A 134 11.45 9.46 -13.55
CA SER A 134 12.21 10.72 -13.56
C SER A 134 13.07 10.92 -12.31
N LEU A 135 12.72 10.29 -11.19
CA LEU A 135 13.51 10.22 -9.96
C LEU A 135 14.55 9.09 -9.97
N GLY A 136 14.66 8.33 -11.06
CA GLY A 136 15.55 7.16 -11.17
C GLY A 136 15.08 5.96 -10.33
N ILE A 137 13.81 5.90 -9.97
CA ILE A 137 13.23 4.80 -9.19
C ILE A 137 12.38 3.94 -10.12
N GLU A 138 12.65 2.64 -10.15
CA GLU A 138 11.89 1.69 -10.96
C GLU A 138 10.47 1.50 -10.35
N PRO A 139 9.39 1.91 -11.05
CA PRO A 139 8.02 1.75 -10.55
C PRO A 139 7.56 0.30 -10.49
N PHE A 140 8.08 -0.51 -11.42
CA PHE A 140 7.78 -1.92 -11.47
C PHE A 140 8.60 -2.69 -10.43
N ARG A 141 7.91 -3.48 -9.61
CA ARG A 141 8.55 -4.41 -8.69
C ARG A 141 8.05 -5.82 -8.99
N PRO A 142 8.92 -6.78 -9.34
CA PRO A 142 8.50 -8.17 -9.45
C PRO A 142 7.78 -8.64 -8.18
N ALA A 143 6.69 -9.37 -8.35
CA ALA A 143 5.96 -9.92 -7.22
C ALA A 143 6.88 -10.85 -6.41
N SER A 144 6.91 -10.67 -5.10
CA SER A 144 7.68 -11.53 -4.19
C SER A 144 6.77 -12.04 -3.09
N LEU A 145 6.91 -13.32 -2.73
CA LEU A 145 6.04 -13.95 -1.73
C LEU A 145 6.89 -14.64 -0.67
N LEU A 146 6.65 -14.27 0.58
CA LEU A 146 7.23 -14.89 1.77
C LEU A 146 6.21 -15.88 2.32
N ARG A 147 6.56 -17.17 2.31
CA ARG A 147 5.72 -18.22 2.86
C ARG A 147 5.84 -18.26 4.38
N ASN A 148 4.73 -18.50 5.06
CA ASN A 148 4.67 -18.69 6.52
C ASN A 148 5.35 -17.57 7.32
N TYR A 149 5.43 -16.36 6.77
CA TYR A 149 6.07 -15.20 7.39
C TYR A 149 5.58 -14.95 8.83
N ALA A 150 4.26 -14.98 9.04
CA ALA A 150 3.66 -14.79 10.36
C ALA A 150 3.79 -15.99 11.32
N LYS A 151 4.24 -17.16 10.83
CA LYS A 151 4.46 -18.34 11.68
C LYS A 151 5.90 -18.40 12.19
N ASP A 152 6.83 -17.89 11.39
CA ASP A 152 8.25 -17.82 11.74
C ASP A 152 8.54 -16.64 12.66
N SER A 153 7.73 -15.59 12.58
CA SER A 153 7.77 -14.49 13.53
C SER A 153 7.20 -14.93 14.88
N ARG A 154 7.64 -14.31 15.97
CA ARG A 154 7.20 -14.63 17.35
C ARG A 154 5.74 -14.19 17.64
N THR A 155 4.88 -14.09 16.62
CA THR A 155 3.52 -13.58 16.79
C THR A 155 2.56 -14.61 17.39
N PRO A 156 1.55 -14.14 18.14
CA PRO A 156 0.43 -14.98 18.56
C PRO A 156 -0.34 -15.53 17.35
N LYS A 157 -0.76 -16.81 17.43
CA LYS A 157 -1.54 -17.49 16.39
C LYS A 157 -2.86 -16.78 16.10
N ALA A 158 -3.28 -16.78 14.83
CA ALA A 158 -4.50 -16.15 14.32
C ALA A 158 -5.84 -16.72 14.88
N SER A 159 -5.80 -17.71 15.76
CA SER A 159 -6.98 -18.37 16.32
C SER A 159 -7.79 -17.54 17.33
N THR A 160 -7.45 -16.28 17.56
CA THR A 160 -8.13 -15.40 18.55
C THR A 160 -8.86 -14.21 17.93
N TRP A 161 -8.94 -14.12 16.61
CA TRP A 161 -9.53 -12.97 15.91
C TRP A 161 -11.07 -13.04 15.98
N ASN A 162 -11.65 -12.32 16.94
CA ASN A 162 -13.10 -12.15 17.04
C ASN A 162 -13.56 -11.02 16.10
N VAL A 163 -14.12 -11.39 14.95
CA VAL A 163 -14.70 -10.44 14.01
C VAL A 163 -16.10 -10.06 14.48
N HIS A 164 -16.25 -8.95 15.20
CA HIS A 164 -17.57 -8.39 15.47
C HIS A 164 -17.95 -7.40 14.38
N LYS A 165 -19.15 -7.53 13.82
CA LYS A 165 -19.69 -6.68 12.76
C LYS A 165 -20.53 -5.58 13.39
N GLN A 166 -20.10 -4.32 13.29
CA GLN A 166 -20.94 -3.19 13.66
C GLN A 166 -20.79 -2.07 12.61
N CYS A 167 -21.87 -1.75 11.91
CA CYS A 167 -21.95 -0.64 10.98
C CYS A 167 -22.48 0.57 11.74
N HIS A 168 -21.71 1.65 11.86
CA HIS A 168 -22.23 2.95 12.26
C HIS A 168 -22.00 3.98 11.15
N GLY A 169 -23.07 4.73 10.85
CA GLY A 169 -23.07 5.73 9.81
C GLY A 169 -22.30 6.99 10.18
N VAL A 170 -21.87 7.68 9.11
CA VAL A 170 -21.50 9.10 9.04
C VAL A 170 -20.09 9.47 9.53
N ARG A 171 -19.22 9.73 8.54
CA ARG A 171 -18.08 10.68 8.53
C ARG A 171 -17.39 10.97 9.86
N SER A 172 -16.28 10.28 10.12
CA SER A 172 -15.07 10.81 10.76
C SER A 172 -13.99 9.71 10.78
N GLN A 173 -12.73 10.11 10.64
CA GLN A 173 -11.57 9.24 10.74
C GLN A 173 -11.70 8.33 11.96
N THR A 174 -11.79 7.02 11.74
CA THR A 174 -11.99 6.05 12.81
C THR A 174 -10.65 5.46 13.16
N LEU A 175 -10.03 5.87 14.28
CA LEU A 175 -8.92 5.13 14.89
C LEU A 175 -9.34 3.66 15.11
N LEU A 176 -8.60 2.70 14.57
CA LEU A 176 -8.74 1.31 15.00
C LEU A 176 -7.81 1.09 16.20
N ARG A 177 -8.35 1.33 17.39
CA ARG A 177 -7.85 0.66 18.60
C ARG A 177 -8.21 -0.81 18.42
N VAL A 178 -7.24 -1.71 18.37
CA VAL A 178 -7.53 -3.15 18.49
C VAL A 178 -7.90 -3.43 19.93
N ASP A 179 -9.17 -3.15 20.20
CA ASP A 179 -9.96 -3.95 21.08
C ASP A 179 -11.24 -4.34 20.34
N ARG A 180 -11.71 -5.55 20.62
CA ARG A 180 -12.78 -6.27 19.91
C ARG A 180 -13.99 -5.38 19.59
N THR A 181 -14.09 -4.82 18.38
CA THR A 181 -15.32 -4.77 17.57
C THR A 181 -15.21 -3.86 16.33
N ALA A 182 -15.84 -4.29 15.23
CA ALA A 182 -16.14 -3.59 13.96
C ALA A 182 -15.16 -3.82 12.79
N ALA A 183 -15.73 -4.31 11.68
CA ALA A 183 -15.11 -4.33 10.37
C ALA A 183 -15.38 -2.99 9.68
N THR A 184 -14.34 -2.17 9.58
CA THR A 184 -14.34 -0.91 8.83
C THR A 184 -13.10 -0.92 7.93
N LEU A 185 -13.26 -0.42 6.71
CA LEU A 185 -12.15 -0.04 5.85
C LEU A 185 -11.57 1.23 6.46
N VAL A 186 -10.57 1.05 7.31
CA VAL A 186 -9.92 2.16 8.02
C VAL A 186 -8.56 2.37 7.41
N CYS A 187 -8.35 3.53 6.79
CA CYS A 187 -7.02 4.05 6.54
C CYS A 187 -6.55 4.74 7.82
N LEU A 188 -5.56 4.16 8.49
CA LEU A 188 -4.87 4.82 9.61
C LEU A 188 -3.51 5.30 9.14
N PRO A 189 -3.08 6.51 9.53
CA PRO A 189 -1.66 6.85 9.46
C PRO A 189 -0.88 5.86 10.32
N ALA A 190 0.21 5.31 9.79
CA ALA A 190 0.97 4.24 10.44
C ALA A 190 1.51 4.60 11.83
N SER A 191 1.67 5.89 12.15
CA SER A 191 2.10 6.39 13.46
C SER A 191 1.12 6.07 14.58
N ASP A 192 -0.19 5.99 14.28
CA ASP A 192 -1.24 5.94 15.31
C ASP A 192 -1.77 4.52 15.56
N VAL A 193 -1.33 3.55 14.75
CA VAL A 193 -1.62 2.12 14.95
C VAL A 193 -0.57 1.53 15.89
N LEU A 194 -0.63 1.97 17.15
CA LEU A 194 0.02 1.25 18.24
C LEU A 194 -0.40 -0.23 18.16
N MET A 195 0.57 -1.09 17.86
CA MET A 195 0.60 -2.48 18.31
C MET A 195 -0.47 -3.43 17.76
N THR A 196 -0.74 -3.40 16.46
CA THR A 196 -1.35 -4.58 15.80
C THR A 196 -0.29 -5.54 15.27
N SER A 197 0.36 -6.23 16.22
CA SER A 197 1.27 -7.38 16.06
C SER A 197 2.68 -7.07 15.53
N CYS A 198 3.68 -7.79 16.04
CA CYS A 198 5.08 -7.66 15.60
C CYS A 198 5.28 -7.91 14.09
N ASN A 199 4.32 -8.53 13.40
CA ASN A 199 4.41 -8.81 11.97
C ASN A 199 4.41 -7.58 11.09
N THR A 200 3.51 -6.62 11.31
CA THR A 200 3.42 -5.43 10.45
C THR A 200 4.65 -4.55 10.62
N CYS A 201 5.14 -4.39 11.86
CA CYS A 201 6.43 -3.74 12.13
C CYS A 201 7.59 -4.49 11.48
N GLU A 202 7.62 -5.82 11.57
CA GLU A 202 8.68 -6.61 10.94
C GLU A 202 8.62 -6.51 9.41
N ILE A 203 7.42 -6.48 8.80
CA ILE A 203 7.27 -6.24 7.35
C ILE A 203 7.80 -4.85 7.03
N TRP A 204 7.43 -3.84 7.82
CA TRP A 204 7.89 -2.48 7.63
C TRP A 204 9.42 -2.37 7.62
N THR A 205 10.07 -2.95 8.63
CA THR A 205 11.52 -2.95 8.77
C THR A 205 12.20 -3.82 7.70
N SER A 206 11.75 -5.07 7.52
CA SER A 206 12.37 -6.02 6.58
C SER A 206 12.18 -5.63 5.11
N ARG A 207 11.15 -4.84 4.80
CA ARG A 207 10.91 -4.28 3.45
C ARG A 207 11.43 -2.87 3.29
N THR A 208 12.06 -2.31 4.32
CA THR A 208 12.66 -0.98 4.30
C THR A 208 11.64 0.07 3.84
N ILE A 209 10.41 -0.02 4.36
CA ILE A 209 9.36 0.95 4.06
C ILE A 209 9.73 2.25 4.77
N LYS A 210 10.00 3.30 4.01
CA LYS A 210 10.42 4.61 4.53
C LYS A 210 9.37 5.70 4.38
N ASP A 211 8.27 5.40 3.73
CA ASP A 211 7.20 6.36 3.46
C ASP A 211 6.47 6.71 4.75
N PRO A 212 6.54 7.97 5.23
CA PRO A 212 5.82 8.38 6.43
C PRO A 212 4.30 8.40 6.21
N ARG A 213 3.85 8.42 4.96
CA ARG A 213 2.43 8.39 4.57
C ARG A 213 1.91 6.98 4.33
N ALA A 214 2.76 5.97 4.51
CA ALA A 214 2.33 4.61 4.34
C ALA A 214 1.19 4.29 5.31
N PHE A 215 0.21 3.54 4.79
CA PHE A 215 -1.04 3.30 5.51
C PHE A 215 -1.45 1.84 5.41
N LEU A 216 -2.26 1.42 6.38
CA LEU A 216 -2.78 0.06 6.45
C LEU A 216 -4.21 0.00 5.94
N LEU A 217 -4.55 -1.10 5.27
CA LEU A 217 -5.91 -1.44 4.88
C LEU A 217 -6.20 -2.91 5.20
N ASN A 218 -7.32 -3.15 5.87
CA ASN A 218 -7.78 -4.49 6.22
C ASN A 218 -8.96 -4.90 5.34
N ASN A 219 -8.85 -6.05 4.66
CA ASN A 219 -9.96 -6.68 3.96
C ASN A 219 -10.37 -7.96 4.69
N PHE A 220 -11.67 -8.12 4.94
CA PHE A 220 -12.24 -9.36 5.47
C PHE A 220 -13.07 -10.07 4.40
N TYR A 221 -12.72 -11.32 4.14
CA TYR A 221 -13.42 -12.23 3.25
C TYR A 221 -14.10 -13.28 4.14
N PRO A 222 -15.41 -13.17 4.40
CA PRO A 222 -16.12 -14.13 5.26
C PRO A 222 -16.04 -15.56 4.74
N ASP A 223 -15.98 -15.71 3.41
CA ASP A 223 -15.88 -16.98 2.71
C ASP A 223 -15.29 -16.78 1.30
N GLY A 224 -15.29 -17.86 0.54
CA GLY A 224 -14.92 -17.93 -0.87
C GLY A 224 -15.76 -17.11 -1.84
N ASN A 225 -16.98 -16.68 -1.48
CA ASN A 225 -17.86 -15.95 -2.40
C ASN A 225 -17.53 -14.46 -2.50
N THR A 226 -16.72 -13.95 -1.58
CA THR A 226 -16.22 -12.58 -1.61
C THR A 226 -15.04 -12.47 -2.57
N SER A 227 -15.04 -11.45 -3.42
CA SER A 227 -13.96 -11.22 -4.38
C SER A 227 -13.57 -9.74 -4.40
N ILE A 228 -12.34 -9.47 -4.81
CA ILE A 228 -11.91 -8.15 -5.24
C ILE A 228 -11.71 -8.22 -6.75
N ALA A 229 -12.37 -7.31 -7.49
CA ALA A 229 -12.25 -7.23 -8.94
C ALA A 229 -10.80 -6.91 -9.35
N LEU A 230 -10.44 -7.22 -10.60
CA LEU A 230 -9.14 -6.84 -11.14
C LEU A 230 -9.02 -5.31 -11.12
N HIS A 231 -7.99 -4.81 -10.46
CA HIS A 231 -7.72 -3.39 -10.32
C HIS A 231 -6.22 -3.13 -10.21
N GLN A 232 -5.84 -1.85 -10.19
CA GLN A 232 -4.46 -1.39 -10.18
C GLN A 232 -4.29 -0.19 -9.25
N HIS A 233 -3.14 -0.12 -8.60
CA HIS A 233 -2.77 0.98 -7.72
C HIS A 233 -1.50 1.66 -8.22
N ASP A 234 -1.34 2.92 -7.84
CA ASP A 234 -0.18 3.78 -8.07
C ASP A 234 0.78 3.78 -6.87
N PHE A 235 0.84 2.68 -6.13
CA PHE A 235 1.72 2.51 -4.97
C PHE A 235 2.16 1.06 -4.84
N TRP A 236 3.21 0.84 -4.05
CA TRP A 236 3.66 -0.50 -3.69
C TRP A 236 2.82 -1.05 -2.54
N SER A 237 2.66 -2.37 -2.52
CA SER A 237 1.79 -3.06 -1.57
C SER A 237 2.49 -4.27 -0.96
N ALA A 238 2.37 -4.43 0.35
CA ALA A 238 2.75 -5.65 1.08
C ALA A 238 1.51 -6.20 1.78
N ILE A 239 1.08 -7.40 1.42
CA ILE A 239 -0.21 -7.95 1.81
C ILE A 239 0.04 -9.22 2.61
N LEU A 240 -0.17 -9.13 3.92
CA LEU A 240 -0.20 -10.27 4.84
C LEU A 240 -1.57 -10.96 4.74
N SER A 241 -1.57 -12.28 4.57
CA SER A 241 -2.75 -13.13 4.47
C SER A 241 -2.92 -13.97 5.73
N LEU A 242 -4.09 -13.95 6.35
CA LEU A 242 -4.41 -14.69 7.57
C LEU A 242 -5.73 -15.46 7.41
N GLY A 243 -5.81 -16.68 7.92
CA GLY A 243 -6.99 -17.56 7.83
C GLY A 243 -7.03 -18.42 6.58
N ALA A 244 -8.20 -18.57 5.96
CA ALA A 244 -8.42 -19.51 4.87
C ALA A 244 -7.55 -19.21 3.63
N PRO A 245 -6.93 -20.22 2.98
CA PRO A 245 -6.15 -19.99 1.77
C PRO A 245 -6.98 -19.46 0.61
N ARG A 246 -6.47 -18.45 -0.10
CA ARG A 246 -7.14 -17.82 -1.25
C ARG A 246 -6.19 -17.59 -2.40
N VAL A 247 -6.72 -17.70 -3.62
CA VAL A 247 -6.00 -17.29 -4.83
C VAL A 247 -5.97 -15.76 -4.87
N PHE A 248 -4.81 -15.23 -5.17
CA PHE A 248 -4.51 -13.83 -5.43
C PHE A 248 -3.89 -13.78 -6.82
N THR A 249 -4.41 -12.99 -7.74
CA THR A 249 -3.84 -12.90 -9.09
C THR A 249 -2.96 -11.66 -9.19
N VAL A 250 -1.82 -11.75 -9.88
CA VAL A 250 -0.95 -10.62 -10.22
C VAL A 250 -0.68 -10.67 -11.72
N ASP A 251 -1.10 -9.64 -12.45
CA ASP A 251 -1.02 -9.58 -13.91
C ASP A 251 -1.56 -10.86 -14.60
N GLY A 252 -2.64 -11.41 -14.05
CA GLY A 252 -3.28 -12.65 -14.51
C GLY A 252 -2.71 -13.93 -13.88
N ASP A 253 -1.48 -13.91 -13.38
CA ASP A 253 -0.85 -15.09 -12.79
C ASP A 253 -1.42 -15.43 -11.42
N PRO A 254 -1.90 -16.67 -11.20
CA PRO A 254 -2.50 -17.06 -9.93
C PRO A 254 -1.45 -17.44 -8.89
N VAL A 255 -1.57 -16.83 -7.71
CA VAL A 255 -0.76 -17.10 -6.52
C VAL A 255 -1.67 -17.55 -5.39
N LEU A 256 -1.51 -18.78 -4.89
CA LEU A 256 -2.22 -19.21 -3.69
C LEU A 256 -1.57 -18.60 -2.46
N LEU A 257 -2.27 -17.75 -1.71
CA LEU A 257 -1.82 -17.20 -0.42
C LEU A 257 -2.42 -18.02 0.72
N ASN A 258 -1.57 -18.58 1.58
CA ASN A 258 -1.97 -19.32 2.77
C ASN A 258 -2.04 -18.42 4.01
N ASP A 259 -2.42 -19.02 5.14
CA ASP A 259 -2.30 -18.41 6.46
C ASP A 259 -0.83 -18.09 6.80
N GLY A 260 -0.57 -16.82 7.06
CA GLY A 260 0.71 -16.25 7.44
C GLY A 260 1.61 -15.85 6.27
N ASP A 261 1.16 -15.98 5.03
CA ASP A 261 1.95 -15.58 3.85
C ASP A 261 1.94 -14.06 3.63
N VAL A 262 3.04 -13.49 3.14
CA VAL A 262 3.14 -12.07 2.73
C VAL A 262 3.51 -11.98 1.26
N ILE A 263 2.68 -11.32 0.45
CA ILE A 263 3.04 -10.97 -0.93
C ILE A 263 3.37 -9.49 -1.03
N VAL A 264 4.43 -9.14 -1.76
CA VAL A 264 4.84 -7.77 -2.05
C VAL A 264 4.78 -7.56 -3.57
N ILE A 265 4.05 -6.54 -4.00
CA ILE A 265 3.84 -6.17 -5.40
C ILE A 265 4.08 -4.67 -5.61
N GLY A 266 4.44 -4.29 -6.83
CA GLY A 266 4.51 -2.89 -7.26
C GLY A 266 3.16 -2.39 -7.78
N THR A 267 3.18 -1.59 -8.84
CA THR A 267 1.98 -1.02 -9.48
C THR A 267 1.22 -1.99 -10.40
N GLN A 268 1.35 -3.29 -10.16
CA GLN A 268 0.81 -4.36 -11.02
C GLN A 268 -0.70 -4.54 -10.82
N ARG A 269 -1.37 -5.06 -11.85
CA ARG A 269 -2.81 -5.38 -11.74
C ARG A 269 -2.98 -6.59 -10.86
N HIS A 270 -3.98 -6.58 -9.98
CA HIS A 270 -4.23 -7.71 -9.10
C HIS A 270 -5.70 -7.87 -8.72
N SER A 271 -6.06 -9.07 -8.28
CA SER A 271 -7.42 -9.40 -7.88
C SER A 271 -7.46 -10.52 -6.85
N VAL A 272 -8.63 -10.73 -6.25
CA VAL A 272 -8.94 -11.91 -5.44
C VAL A 272 -10.19 -12.55 -6.01
N PRO A 273 -10.08 -13.61 -6.85
CA PRO A 273 -11.25 -14.24 -7.45
C PRO A 273 -12.13 -14.96 -6.41
N LYS A 274 -13.38 -15.21 -6.80
CA LYS A 274 -14.29 -16.07 -6.04
C LYS A 274 -13.77 -17.51 -6.01
N MET A 275 -13.94 -18.16 -4.88
CA MET A 275 -13.58 -19.54 -4.60
C MET A 275 -14.69 -20.23 -3.79
N PRO A 276 -15.89 -20.44 -4.36
CA PRO A 276 -17.10 -20.83 -3.61
C PRO A 276 -16.96 -22.07 -2.71
N GLU A 277 -15.98 -22.93 -2.96
CA GLU A 277 -15.61 -24.09 -2.16
C GLU A 277 -14.98 -23.73 -0.80
N VAL A 278 -14.34 -22.57 -0.68
CA VAL A 278 -13.77 -22.08 0.58
C VAL A 278 -14.88 -21.55 1.47
N LYS A 279 -15.13 -22.23 2.59
CA LYS A 279 -16.20 -21.85 3.55
C LYS A 279 -15.70 -21.06 4.75
N ASP A 280 -14.39 -21.12 5.00
CA ASP A 280 -13.74 -20.43 6.10
C ASP A 280 -13.34 -19.00 5.71
N GLY A 281 -13.26 -18.11 6.71
CA GLY A 281 -12.91 -16.71 6.50
C GLY A 281 -11.41 -16.45 6.33
N ARG A 282 -11.09 -15.36 5.64
CA ARG A 282 -9.72 -14.83 5.47
C ARG A 282 -9.69 -13.34 5.79
N VAL A 283 -8.63 -12.89 6.44
CA VAL A 283 -8.28 -11.46 6.58
C VAL A 283 -7.03 -11.20 5.76
N SER A 284 -6.97 -10.05 5.08
CA SER A 284 -5.69 -9.53 4.57
C SER A 284 -5.39 -8.17 5.19
N VAL A 285 -4.15 -7.99 5.63
CA VAL A 285 -3.60 -6.72 6.10
C VAL A 285 -2.65 -6.22 5.01
N ALA A 286 -3.04 -5.17 4.31
CA ALA A 286 -2.25 -4.55 3.25
C ALA A 286 -1.56 -3.29 3.79
N ILE A 287 -0.25 -3.18 3.56
CA ILE A 287 0.56 -1.98 3.78
C ILE A 287 0.78 -1.34 2.41
N PHE A 288 0.38 -0.09 2.25
CA PHE A 288 0.54 0.66 1.01
C PHE A 288 1.54 1.79 1.22
N TRP A 289 2.47 1.97 0.28
CA TRP A 289 3.47 3.02 0.34
C TRP A 289 3.98 3.44 -1.03
N TYR A 290 4.50 4.66 -1.08
CA TYR A 290 5.17 5.23 -2.22
C TYR A 290 6.69 5.06 -2.03
N PRO A 291 7.39 4.18 -2.78
CA PRO A 291 8.83 3.95 -2.63
C PRO A 291 9.70 5.20 -2.81
N GLU A 292 9.22 6.20 -3.56
CA GLU A 292 9.91 7.49 -3.71
C GLU A 292 9.68 8.45 -2.54
N SER A 293 8.61 8.21 -1.78
CA SER A 293 8.30 8.94 -0.56
C SER A 293 9.30 8.50 0.50
N ARG A 294 10.39 9.23 0.59
CA ARG A 294 11.28 9.17 1.74
C ARG A 294 10.62 10.02 2.83
N GLY A 295 10.90 9.72 4.09
CA GLY A 295 10.58 10.62 5.19
C GLY A 295 11.06 12.04 4.88
N PRO A 296 10.67 13.03 5.70
CA PRO A 296 11.34 14.32 5.61
C PRO A 296 12.87 14.07 5.65
N MET A 297 13.59 14.73 4.77
CA MET A 297 15.06 14.66 4.72
C MET A 297 15.57 15.91 5.40
N CYS A 298 16.76 15.85 5.98
CA CYS A 298 17.33 17.04 6.59
C CYS A 298 17.45 18.16 5.54
N ASP A 299 16.85 19.32 5.80
CA ASP A 299 16.83 20.46 4.85
C ASP A 299 18.23 20.99 4.55
N ARG A 300 19.18 20.83 5.49
CA ARG A 300 20.58 21.25 5.30
C ARG A 300 21.42 20.25 4.51
N CYS A 301 21.32 18.95 4.79
CA CYS A 301 22.26 17.95 4.24
C CYS A 301 21.61 16.81 3.44
N GLY A 302 20.28 16.75 3.37
CA GLY A 302 19.56 15.65 2.73
C GLY A 302 19.72 14.31 3.47
N ALA A 303 20.17 14.29 4.73
CA ALA A 303 20.26 13.04 5.47
C ALA A 303 18.86 12.47 5.77
N ASP A 304 18.70 11.18 5.50
CA ASP A 304 17.55 10.36 5.89
C ASP A 304 17.80 9.82 7.31
N ALA A 305 17.54 10.68 8.29
CA ALA A 305 17.79 10.45 9.72
C ALA A 305 16.60 11.01 10.53
N PRO A 306 16.40 10.60 11.80
CA PRO A 306 15.46 11.28 12.68
C PRO A 306 15.73 12.79 12.68
N LEU A 307 14.68 13.56 12.40
CA LEU A 307 14.76 15.00 12.27
C LEU A 307 14.21 15.69 13.51
N GLN A 308 14.72 16.89 13.75
CA GLN A 308 14.19 17.86 14.71
C GLN A 308 13.71 19.08 13.94
N GLU A 309 12.54 19.59 14.30
CA GLU A 309 11.96 20.80 13.71
C GLU A 309 12.47 22.04 14.44
N SER A 310 12.99 23.00 13.68
CA SER A 310 13.49 24.30 14.17
C SER A 310 12.37 25.32 14.27
N ARG A 311 12.68 26.47 14.89
CA ARG A 311 11.73 27.59 15.02
C ARG A 311 11.33 28.19 13.68
N ASP A 312 12.19 28.09 12.67
CA ASP A 312 11.93 28.53 11.29
C ASP A 312 11.12 27.51 10.47
N GLY A 313 10.73 26.37 11.06
CA GLY A 313 9.93 25.33 10.42
C GLY A 313 10.71 24.38 9.52
N LEU A 314 12.04 24.44 9.52
CA LEU A 314 12.91 23.48 8.84
C LEU A 314 13.16 22.24 9.70
N SER A 315 13.56 21.16 9.05
CA SER A 315 13.81 19.86 9.65
C SER A 315 15.30 19.49 9.52
N TYR A 316 15.97 19.25 10.65
CA TYR A 316 17.40 18.94 10.65
C TYR A 316 17.71 17.58 11.25
N CYS A 317 18.67 16.86 10.68
CA CYS A 317 19.24 15.67 11.33
C CYS A 317 20.01 16.08 12.60
N GLN A 318 20.30 15.13 13.49
CA GLN A 318 20.99 15.41 14.76
C GLN A 318 22.34 16.17 14.63
N ALA A 319 23.05 16.02 13.52
CA ALA A 319 24.29 16.76 13.27
C ALA A 319 23.97 18.21 12.89
N CYS A 320 23.20 18.42 11.82
CA CYS A 320 22.80 19.75 11.36
C CYS A 320 21.96 20.52 12.38
N TRP A 321 21.22 19.84 13.25
CA TRP A 321 20.49 20.45 14.34
C TRP A 321 21.43 21.11 15.35
N ARG A 322 22.53 20.45 15.71
CA ARG A 322 23.54 21.03 16.61
C ARG A 322 24.19 22.25 16.00
N ASP A 323 24.58 22.16 14.72
CA ASP A 323 25.14 23.29 13.99
C ASP A 323 24.14 24.46 13.92
N TRP A 324 22.87 24.18 13.63
CA TRP A 324 21.81 25.19 13.59
C TRP A 324 21.59 25.85 14.97
N GLN A 325 21.61 25.08 16.06
CA GLN A 325 21.50 25.65 17.42
C GLN A 325 22.66 26.58 17.76
N GLU A 326 23.89 26.23 17.36
CA GLU A 326 25.06 27.08 17.58
C GLU A 326 24.97 28.39 16.79
N GLU A 327 24.40 28.35 15.58
CA GLU A 327 24.13 29.53 14.75
C GLU A 327 22.99 30.40 15.34
N ASP A 328 21.84 29.82 15.69
CA ASP A 328 20.65 30.54 16.21
C ASP A 328 20.94 31.23 17.56
N HIS A 329 21.70 30.59 18.44
CA HIS A 329 22.09 31.20 19.71
C HIS A 329 23.06 32.39 19.56
N SER A 330 23.75 32.50 18.43
CA SER A 330 24.60 33.67 18.16
C SER A 330 23.76 34.93 17.89
N ASP A 331 22.59 34.77 17.27
CA ASP A 331 21.68 35.88 16.98
C ASP A 331 20.94 36.35 18.23
N ASP A 332 20.50 35.43 19.11
CA ASP A 332 19.91 35.77 20.41
C ASP A 332 20.91 36.52 21.31
N ALA A 333 22.19 36.11 21.29
CA ALA A 333 23.25 36.81 22.01
C ALA A 333 23.49 38.23 21.46
N MET A 334 23.48 38.40 20.13
CA MET A 334 23.60 39.70 19.47
C MET A 334 22.41 40.62 19.77
N LEU A 335 21.18 40.09 19.79
CA LEU A 335 19.98 40.82 20.18
C LEU A 335 20.03 41.27 21.65
N GLN A 336 20.53 40.43 22.56
CA GLN A 336 20.71 40.83 23.95
C GLN A 336 21.76 41.93 24.12
N VAL A 337 22.88 41.86 23.40
CA VAL A 337 23.90 42.92 23.43
C VAL A 337 23.37 44.23 22.84
N ALA A 338 22.66 44.18 21.72
CA ALA A 338 22.03 45.36 21.12
C ALA A 338 20.99 46.00 22.06
N LEU A 339 20.18 45.18 22.75
CA LEU A 339 19.22 45.66 23.73
C LEU A 339 19.92 46.32 24.93
N GLN A 340 20.99 45.70 25.47
CA GLN A 340 21.77 46.29 26.56
C GLN A 340 22.43 47.61 26.18
N LEU A 341 22.98 47.73 24.97
CA LEU A 341 23.54 49.00 24.47
C LEU A 341 22.47 50.08 24.34
N SER A 342 21.28 49.75 23.84
CA SER A 342 20.18 50.71 23.73
C SER A 342 19.65 51.24 25.07
N ILE A 343 19.79 50.46 26.15
CA ILE A 343 19.44 50.87 27.51
C ILE A 343 20.50 51.82 28.09
N LEU A 344 21.77 51.64 27.74
CA LEU A 344 22.87 52.49 28.21
C LEU A 344 22.94 53.86 27.51
N GLU A 345 22.30 54.02 26.36
CA GLU A 345 22.22 55.28 25.62
C GLU A 345 21.04 56.18 26.05
N GLN A 346 20.16 55.69 26.94
CA GLN A 346 19.08 56.47 27.58
C GLN A 346 19.51 56.94 28.97
#